data_AF-A0A2D8RWR2-F1
#
_entry.id   AF-A0A2D8RWR2-F1
#
_cell.length_a   1.000
_cell.length_b   1.000
_cell.length_c   1.000
_cell.angle_alpha   90.00
_cell.angle_beta   90.00
_cell.angle_gamma   90.00
#
_symmetry.space_group_name_H-M   'P 1'
#
loop_
_entity.id
_entity.type
_entity.pdbx_description
1 polymer ?
#
loop_
_entity_poly.entity_id
_entity_poly.type
_entity_poly.pdbx_seq_one_letter_code
_entity_poly.pdbx_strand_id
1 'polypeptide(L)'
;MEFADYLNEALGWARMGFDTVNSIQGLVIALIAAILMGRYNRIFVYSLGATLVHELVNIGRNFYAGAANPLPDYLDLDVLKLIAIRFIGYLIAISLIYLIRRLFFRG
;
A
#
# COMPACT_ATOMS: atom_id res chain seq x y z
N MET A 1 -22.92 -2.31 18.98
CA MET A 1 -21.53 -2.00 18.60
C MET A 1 -21.34 -0.53 18.90
N GLU A 2 -20.45 -0.21 19.83
CA GLU A 2 -20.17 1.17 20.22
C GLU A 2 -19.33 1.84 19.12
N PHE A 3 -19.47 3.15 18.90
CA PHE A 3 -18.67 3.88 17.91
C PHE A 3 -17.14 3.69 18.13
N ALA A 4 -16.74 3.57 19.40
CA ALA A 4 -15.37 3.28 19.79
C ALA A 4 -14.85 1.94 19.25
N ASP A 5 -15.70 0.91 19.18
CA ASP A 5 -15.32 -0.41 18.67
C ASP A 5 -14.99 -0.34 17.17
N TYR A 6 -15.84 0.34 16.39
CA TYR A 6 -15.61 0.55 14.96
C TYR A 6 -14.36 1.38 14.68
N LEU A 7 -14.09 2.40 15.50
CA LEU A 7 -12.86 3.19 15.37
C LEU A 7 -11.62 2.35 15.68
N ASN A 8 -11.63 1.58 16.76
CA ASN A 8 -10.52 0.72 17.12
C ASN A 8 -10.26 -0.35 16.06
N GLU A 9 -11.31 -0.93 15.50
CA GLU A 9 -11.20 -1.85 14.38
C GLU A 9 -10.57 -1.15 13.17
N ALA A 10 -11.14 -0.03 12.71
CA ALA A 10 -10.61 0.71 11.57
C ALA A 10 -9.14 1.12 11.75
N LEU A 11 -8.75 1.55 12.96
CA LEU A 11 -7.36 1.85 13.29
C LEU A 11 -6.47 0.60 13.27
N GLY A 12 -6.98 -0.55 13.70
CA GLY A 12 -6.30 -1.83 13.58
C GLY A 12 -5.98 -2.17 12.12
N TRP A 13 -6.99 -2.07 11.24
CA TRP A 13 -6.82 -2.28 9.80
C TRP A 13 -5.84 -1.28 9.18
N ALA A 14 -5.90 -0.02 9.59
CA ALA A 14 -4.98 1.02 9.13
C ALA A 14 -3.53 0.74 9.52
N ARG A 15 -3.30 0.30 10.77
CA ARG A 15 -1.96 -0.07 11.26
C ARG A 15 -1.42 -1.28 10.52
N MET A 16 -2.20 -2.36 10.43
CA MET A 16 -1.82 -3.55 9.67
C MET A 16 -1.48 -3.21 8.22
N GLY A 17 -2.31 -2.38 7.57
CA GLY A 17 -2.05 -1.90 6.22
C GLY A 17 -0.73 -1.14 6.14
N PHE A 18 -0.56 -0.12 6.98
CA PHE A 18 0.65 0.69 6.96
C PHE A 18 1.92 -0.14 7.21
N ASP A 19 1.89 -1.09 8.12
CA ASP A 19 3.05 -1.95 8.42
C ASP A 19 3.53 -2.75 7.20
N THR A 20 2.61 -3.20 6.34
CA THR A 20 3.01 -3.90 5.09
C THR A 20 3.75 -3.00 4.09
N VAL A 21 3.50 -1.69 4.12
CA VAL A 21 4.17 -0.70 3.23
C VAL A 21 5.28 0.05 3.94
N ASN A 22 5.43 -0.09 5.26
CA ASN A 22 6.45 0.53 6.09
C ASN A 22 7.82 -0.16 5.95
N SER A 23 8.26 -0.32 4.71
CA SER A 23 9.59 -0.76 4.31
C SER A 23 10.18 0.26 3.37
N ILE A 24 11.51 0.28 3.19
CA ILE A 24 12.17 1.20 2.26
C ILE A 24 11.55 1.10 0.86
N GLN A 25 11.34 -0.12 0.35
CA GLN A 25 10.67 -0.38 -0.92
C GLN A 25 9.25 0.22 -0.95
N GLY A 26 8.44 -0.06 0.07
CA GLY A 26 7.06 0.40 0.13
C GLY A 26 6.96 1.93 0.17
N LEU A 27 7.79 2.58 0.99
CA LEU A 27 7.83 4.04 1.11
C LEU A 27 8.32 4.72 -0.17
N VAL A 28 9.32 4.17 -0.86
CA VAL A 28 9.77 4.70 -2.16
C VAL A 28 8.67 4.61 -3.20
N ILE A 29 7.97 3.47 -3.30
CA ILE A 29 6.83 3.32 -4.21
C ILE A 29 5.73 4.32 -3.85
N ALA A 30 5.39 4.47 -2.57
CA ALA A 30 4.36 5.40 -2.11
C ALA A 30 4.72 6.86 -2.43
N LEU A 31 6.00 7.24 -2.26
CA LEU A 31 6.50 8.56 -2.58
C LEU A 31 6.38 8.86 -4.08
N ILE A 32 6.84 7.93 -4.93
CA ILE A 32 6.74 8.08 -6.39
C ILE A 32 5.26 8.22 -6.79
N ALA A 33 4.39 7.34 -6.29
CA ALA A 33 2.96 7.40 -6.56
C ALA A 33 2.34 8.73 -6.12
N ALA A 34 2.67 9.23 -4.93
CA ALA A 34 2.19 10.51 -4.42
C ALA A 34 2.70 11.72 -5.23
N ILE A 35 3.92 11.65 -5.78
CA ILE A 35 4.49 12.69 -6.64
C ILE A 35 3.80 12.70 -8.02
N LEU A 36 3.59 11.51 -8.61
CA LEU A 36 2.89 11.37 -9.89
C LEU A 36 1.40 11.73 -9.79
N MET A 37 0.80 11.56 -8.61
CA MET A 37 -0.60 11.90 -8.38
C MET A 37 -0.84 13.42 -8.41
N GLY A 38 -1.34 13.91 -9.56
CA GLY A 38 -1.67 15.34 -9.73
C GLY A 38 -2.98 15.79 -9.06
N ARG A 39 -3.91 14.87 -8.77
CA ARG A 39 -5.20 15.17 -8.09
C ARG A 39 -5.54 14.05 -7.12
N TYR A 40 -6.03 14.39 -5.93
CA TYR A 40 -6.39 13.43 -4.88
C TYR A 40 -7.46 12.42 -5.29
N ASN A 41 -8.38 12.77 -6.20
CA ASN A 41 -9.42 11.84 -6.68
C ASN A 41 -8.87 10.58 -7.36
N ARG A 42 -7.58 10.55 -7.73
CA ARG A 42 -6.92 9.39 -8.32
C ARG A 42 -6.24 8.47 -7.29
N ILE A 43 -6.42 8.72 -6.00
CA ILE A 43 -5.78 7.95 -4.92
C ILE A 43 -6.01 6.45 -5.07
N PHE A 44 -7.25 6.03 -5.34
CA PHE A 44 -7.58 4.61 -5.55
C PHE A 44 -6.77 3.99 -6.70
N VAL A 45 -6.64 4.70 -7.83
CA VAL A 45 -5.87 4.21 -8.99
C VAL A 45 -4.38 4.12 -8.67
N TYR A 46 -3.82 5.14 -8.01
CA TYR A 46 -2.41 5.16 -7.65
C TYR A 46 -2.06 4.14 -6.56
N SER A 47 -2.95 3.92 -5.59
CA SER A 47 -2.77 2.89 -4.56
C SER A 47 -2.90 1.49 -5.14
N LEU A 48 -3.82 1.25 -6.08
CA LEU A 48 -3.89 -0.02 -6.80
C LEU A 48 -2.61 -0.25 -7.61
N GLY A 49 -2.17 0.75 -8.38
CA GLY A 49 -0.91 0.68 -9.13
C GLY A 49 0.31 0.43 -8.24
N ALA A 50 0.37 1.08 -7.08
CA ALA A 50 1.45 0.88 -6.10
C ALA A 50 1.45 -0.54 -5.52
N THR A 51 0.28 -1.08 -5.18
CA THR A 51 0.15 -2.48 -4.75
C THR A 51 0.63 -3.44 -5.83
N LEU A 52 0.26 -3.22 -7.09
CA LEU A 52 0.71 -4.04 -8.21
C LEU A 52 2.23 -3.96 -8.40
N VAL A 53 2.81 -2.76 -8.39
CA VAL A 53 4.26 -2.57 -8.49
C VAL A 53 4.98 -3.27 -7.33
N HIS A 54 4.46 -3.16 -6.11
CA HIS A 54 5.03 -3.86 -4.96
C HIS A 54 5.02 -5.37 -5.16
N GLU A 55 3.91 -5.92 -5.67
CA GLU A 55 3.80 -7.36 -5.95
C GLU A 55 4.79 -7.79 -7.03
N LEU A 56 4.92 -7.02 -8.12
CA LEU A 56 5.91 -7.28 -9.17
C LEU A 56 7.35 -7.28 -8.63
N VAL A 57 7.66 -6.36 -7.72
CA VAL A 57 8.99 -6.32 -7.08
C VAL A 57 9.21 -7.55 -6.19
N ASN A 58 8.19 -8.01 -5.45
CA ASN A 58 8.27 -9.23 -4.65
C ASN A 58 8.47 -10.48 -5.51
N ILE A 59 7.71 -10.60 -6.61
CA ILE A 59 7.88 -11.69 -7.58
C ILE A 59 9.29 -11.67 -8.16
N GLY A 60 9.78 -10.50 -8.58
CA GLY A 60 11.13 -10.34 -9.10
C GLY A 60 12.18 -10.77 -8.07
N ARG A 61 12.03 -10.33 -6.81
CA ARG A 61 12.91 -10.72 -5.71
C ARG A 61 12.92 -12.23 -5.47
N ASN A 62 11.75 -12.86 -5.45
CA ASN A 62 11.61 -14.31 -5.27
C ASN A 62 12.21 -15.10 -6.43
N PHE A 63 12.04 -14.60 -7.66
CA PHE A 63 12.67 -15.15 -8.86
C PHE A 63 14.19 -15.13 -8.76
N TYR A 64 14.78 -13.97 -8.39
CA TYR A 64 16.23 -13.87 -8.19
C TYR A 64 16.75 -14.70 -7.01
N ALA A 65 15.91 -14.96 -6.00
CA ALA A 65 16.25 -15.83 -4.87
C ALA A 65 16.20 -17.33 -5.21
N GLY A 66 15.85 -17.71 -6.45
CA GLY A 66 15.81 -19.10 -6.89
C GLY A 66 14.59 -19.87 -6.39
N ALA A 67 13.48 -19.19 -6.08
CA ALA A 67 12.26 -19.84 -5.63
C ALA A 67 11.70 -20.80 -6.71
N ALA A 68 11.29 -22.00 -6.30
CA ALA A 68 10.71 -23.01 -7.20
C ALA A 68 9.41 -22.53 -7.88
N ASN A 69 8.64 -21.68 -7.19
CA ASN A 69 7.54 -20.91 -7.78
C ASN A 69 7.66 -19.43 -7.34
N PRO A 70 8.01 -18.50 -8.23
CA PRO A 70 8.19 -17.09 -7.89
C PRO A 70 6.86 -16.35 -7.72
N LEU A 71 5.74 -16.91 -8.22
CA LEU A 71 4.42 -16.31 -8.15
C LEU A 71 3.70 -16.77 -6.86
N PRO A 72 3.08 -15.83 -6.11
CA PRO A 72 2.16 -16.18 -5.04
C PRO A 72 0.98 -17.00 -5.56
N ASP A 73 0.42 -17.86 -4.69
CA ASP A 73 -0.85 -18.52 -4.99
C ASP A 73 -2.00 -17.53 -4.84
N TYR A 74 -2.43 -16.94 -5.95
CA TYR A 74 -3.53 -15.97 -5.96
C TYR A 74 -4.91 -16.60 -5.71
N LEU A 75 -5.01 -17.94 -5.66
CA LEU A 75 -6.22 -18.64 -5.26
C LEU A 75 -6.32 -18.80 -3.74
N ASP A 76 -5.23 -18.57 -3.01
CA ASP A 76 -5.21 -18.57 -1.56
C ASP A 76 -5.83 -17.27 -1.00
N LEU A 77 -6.83 -17.42 -0.14
CA LEU A 77 -7.49 -16.31 0.54
C LEU A 77 -6.53 -15.51 1.42
N ASP A 78 -5.52 -16.14 2.01
CA ASP A 78 -4.55 -15.44 2.86
C ASP A 78 -3.65 -14.52 2.03
N VAL A 79 -3.26 -14.94 0.83
CA VAL A 79 -2.51 -14.11 -0.13
C VAL A 79 -3.36 -12.91 -0.57
N LEU A 80 -4.63 -13.15 -0.92
CA LEU A 80 -5.55 -12.08 -1.31
C LEU A 80 -5.79 -11.09 -0.16
N LYS A 81 -5.89 -11.58 1.07
CA LYS A 81 -6.04 -10.75 2.27
C LYS A 81 -4.80 -9.88 2.49
N LEU A 82 -3.59 -10.43 2.33
CA LEU A 82 -2.35 -9.65 2.42
C LEU A 82 -2.27 -8.56 1.36
N ILE A 83 -2.68 -8.85 0.12
CA ILE A 83 -2.74 -7.87 -0.98
C ILE A 83 -3.74 -6.75 -0.63
N ALA A 84 -4.91 -7.10 -0.09
CA ALA A 84 -5.92 -6.13 0.33
C ALA A 84 -5.44 -5.23 1.48
N ILE A 85 -4.80 -5.82 2.50
CA ILE A 85 -4.17 -5.08 3.61
C ILE A 85 -3.09 -4.14 3.05
N ARG A 86 -2.25 -4.61 2.13
CA ARG A 86 -1.22 -3.78 1.49
C ARG A 86 -1.80 -2.62 0.69
N PHE A 87 -2.91 -2.85 -0.01
CA PHE A 87 -3.63 -1.78 -0.68
C PHE A 87 -4.13 -0.72 0.29
N ILE A 88 -4.67 -1.10 1.45
CA ILE A 88 -5.04 -0.15 2.52
C ILE A 88 -3.81 0.61 3.01
N GLY A 89 -2.68 -0.07 3.18
CA GLY A 89 -1.40 0.55 3.50
C GLY A 89 -1.00 1.63 2.51
N TYR A 90 -1.06 1.33 1.22
CA TYR A 90 -0.75 2.29 0.17
C TYR A 90 -1.74 3.45 0.10
N LEU A 91 -3.04 3.22 0.36
CA LEU A 91 -4.01 4.31 0.48
C LEU A 91 -3.57 5.30 1.56
N ILE A 92 -3.16 4.80 2.73
CA ILE A 92 -2.73 5.64 3.85
C ILE A 92 -1.41 6.34 3.52
N ALA A 93 -0.37 5.59 3.13
CA ALA A 93 0.97 6.14 2.90
C ALA A 93 0.98 7.19 1.78
N ILE A 94 0.34 6.92 0.64
CA ILE A 94 0.26 7.87 -0.48
C ILE A 94 -0.54 9.11 -0.05
N SER A 95 -1.64 8.94 0.70
CA SER A 95 -2.44 10.06 1.19
C SER A 95 -1.66 10.97 2.14
N LEU A 96 -0.91 10.39 3.08
CA LEU A 96 -0.08 11.15 4.01
C LEU A 96 1.00 11.95 3.28
N ILE A 97 1.74 11.31 2.37
CA ILE A 97 2.80 11.97 1.59
C ILE A 97 2.20 13.07 0.70
N TYR A 98 1.08 12.79 0.02
CA TYR A 98 0.39 13.76 -0.81
C TYR A 98 -0.10 14.96 0.01
N LEU A 99 -0.64 14.73 1.20
CA LEU A 99 -1.10 15.79 2.10
C LEU A 99 0.06 16.67 2.55
N ILE A 100 1.17 16.07 2.97
CA ILE A 100 2.41 16.77 3.31
C ILE A 100 2.86 17.63 2.14
N ARG A 101 3.02 17.05 0.94
CA ARG A 101 3.35 17.78 -0.29
C ARG A 101 2.37 18.94 -0.52
N ARG A 102 1.07 18.69 -0.41
CA ARG A 102 0.05 19.70 -0.65
C ARG A 102 0.18 20.88 0.32
N LEU A 103 0.57 20.65 1.57
CA LEU A 103 0.78 21.71 2.56
C LEU A 103 2.05 22.52 2.25
N PHE A 104 3.18 21.86 1.94
CA PHE A 104 4.45 22.53 1.67
C PHE A 104 4.48 23.32 0.36
N PHE A 105 3.81 22.82 -0.69
CA PHE A 105 3.81 23.45 -2.03
C PHE A 105 2.62 24.40 -2.26
N ARG A 106 1.78 24.63 -1.25
CA ARG A 106 0.67 25.62 -1.29
C ARG A 106 0.82 26.72 -0.23
N GLY A 107 2.02 26.88 0.33
CA GLY A 107 2.45 28.12 0.96
C GLY A 107 2.92 29.12 -0.09
#